data_AF-A0AA88GLH4-F1
#
_entry.id   AF-A0AA88GLH4-F1
#
_cell.length_a   1.000
_cell.length_b   1.000
_cell.length_c   1.000
_cell.angle_alpha   90.00
_cell.angle_beta   90.00
_cell.angle_gamma   90.00
#
_symmetry.space_group_name_H-M   'P 1'
#
loop_
_entity.id
_entity.type
_entity.pdbx_description
1 polymer ?
#
loop_
_entity_poly.entity_id
_entity_poly.type
_entity_poly.pdbx_seq_one_letter_code
_entity_poly.pdbx_strand_id
1 'polypeptide(L)'
;MNNTSTSGTNSTTICHPLLYTLGNLTLDDYRDNTYSSTSSLRGICPDTLFNTLFAAIFIFLLFIITAFSFSVLIWKRKHPHIEKRNLGSSLLHVIASFILVLVICLRYFVTRKIHPCSLHMLSFFMLIPIVFLAPIFRCWRVFIMYRLNLERHMIYRASSSNVQATALDHHHVVATTFVNSHDNNQLTDMPNVKTEFPQKNGMESHTVSSKGGNTVVSFKLDQPISSSTHNTDLEFESESVISFSEISDVTAKKIRIMSFLASNKFICITYGVLLFVHFCLWLIFGGVDEGVVKATNGNRVFTIEVSFFDFTQGCTSSASMVYVVGVISALYILTEIATLILCFLAQRDTYRIKVEAIIIIGCQVIGLTLYVIGGAVPIYKSLADYFFTYAFFPVLYIMVDVFIGVTLPCCYALYEEIYVVRKLNVNNNTGSENNHSVLEQFLNKKKYFELLLEFAKRSYCPESVLAYRDIEQFKKTGKRNRNRYGQYILKTYCLPNSPAQLNLSSNITEQVKEWTESLEKKSDVVVETNLFDSLQQHCLIDLTDVFERLKWSNKEVREVCRELSKHC
;
A
#
# COMPACT_ATOMS: atom_id res chain seq x y z
N MET A 1 -61.72 26.72 46.61
CA MET A 1 -61.08 25.52 46.05
C MET A 1 -61.00 25.72 44.53
N ASN A 2 -59.87 26.24 44.04
CA ASN A 2 -59.63 26.46 42.62
C ASN A 2 -58.77 25.30 42.10
N ASN A 3 -59.39 24.37 41.37
CA ASN A 3 -58.67 23.38 40.56
C ASN A 3 -58.14 24.08 39.31
N THR A 4 -56.91 24.60 39.39
CA THR A 4 -56.12 24.93 38.21
C THR A 4 -55.77 23.63 37.50
N SER A 5 -56.58 23.26 36.52
CA SER A 5 -56.23 22.37 35.44
C SER A 5 -55.03 22.97 34.70
N THR A 6 -53.82 22.63 35.17
CA THR A 6 -52.61 22.80 34.37
C THR A 6 -52.84 22.03 33.08
N SER A 7 -53.10 22.76 32.00
CA SER A 7 -53.00 22.27 30.63
C SER A 7 -51.59 21.72 30.46
N GLY A 8 -51.42 20.43 30.75
CA GLY A 8 -50.21 19.70 30.44
C GLY A 8 -50.00 19.89 28.95
N THR A 9 -48.99 20.67 28.59
CA THR A 9 -48.51 20.80 27.22
C THR A 9 -48.30 19.39 26.69
N ASN A 10 -49.24 18.98 25.85
CA ASN A 10 -49.33 17.66 25.26
C ASN A 10 -47.94 17.22 24.81
N SER A 11 -47.48 16.13 25.42
CA SER A 11 -46.29 15.39 25.02
C SER A 11 -46.25 15.30 23.50
N THR A 12 -45.35 16.04 22.87
CA THR A 12 -45.03 15.89 21.46
C THR A 12 -44.78 14.41 21.23
N THR A 13 -45.64 13.77 20.44
CA THR A 13 -45.51 12.36 20.11
C THR A 13 -44.11 12.13 19.55
N ILE A 14 -43.30 11.33 20.26
CA ILE A 14 -41.92 10.97 19.90
C ILE A 14 -41.87 10.39 18.47
N CYS A 15 -42.98 9.79 18.04
CA CYS A 15 -43.16 9.16 16.75
C CYS A 15 -44.06 9.98 15.84
N HIS A 16 -43.71 10.03 14.55
CA HIS A 16 -44.57 10.63 13.54
C HIS A 16 -45.84 9.78 13.33
N PRO A 17 -47.06 10.38 13.30
CA PRO A 17 -48.33 9.64 13.19
C PRO A 17 -48.42 8.69 12.00
N LEU A 18 -47.77 9.05 10.88
CA LEU A 18 -47.71 8.22 9.67
C LEU A 18 -47.21 6.79 9.94
N LEU A 19 -46.30 6.60 10.90
CA LEU A 19 -45.74 5.29 11.21
C LEU A 19 -46.81 4.31 11.75
N TYR A 20 -47.88 4.82 12.36
CA TYR A 20 -48.97 3.99 12.87
C TYR A 20 -50.06 3.72 11.81
N THR A 21 -50.14 4.54 10.76
CA THR A 21 -51.15 4.39 9.70
C THR A 21 -50.71 3.48 8.54
N LEU A 22 -49.48 2.95 8.59
CA LEU A 22 -48.89 2.13 7.55
C LEU A 22 -49.46 0.69 7.46
N GLY A 23 -50.28 0.27 8.42
CA GLY A 23 -50.91 -1.06 8.46
C GLY A 23 -49.89 -2.18 8.35
N ASN A 24 -50.10 -3.10 7.39
CA ASN A 24 -49.27 -4.29 7.15
C ASN A 24 -47.79 -3.99 6.82
N LEU A 25 -47.41 -2.74 6.58
CA LEU A 25 -46.01 -2.34 6.38
C LEU A 25 -45.25 -2.14 7.70
N THR A 26 -45.94 -2.16 8.84
CA THR A 26 -45.33 -2.15 10.18
C THR A 26 -45.04 -3.58 10.63
N LEU A 27 -43.85 -3.82 11.19
CA LEU A 27 -43.42 -5.19 11.54
C LEU A 27 -44.09 -5.73 12.83
N ASP A 28 -44.60 -4.84 13.68
CA ASP A 28 -45.13 -5.18 15.00
C ASP A 28 -46.51 -5.87 14.95
N ASP A 29 -47.33 -5.55 13.94
CA ASP A 29 -48.70 -6.08 13.82
C ASP A 29 -48.72 -7.59 13.51
N TYR A 30 -47.64 -8.12 12.95
CA TYR A 30 -47.53 -9.53 12.58
C TYR A 30 -47.14 -10.44 13.77
N ARG A 31 -46.56 -9.89 14.85
CA ARG A 31 -45.82 -10.71 15.82
C ARG A 31 -46.54 -10.93 17.15
N ASP A 32 -47.51 -10.11 17.55
CA ASP A 32 -48.42 -10.41 18.66
C ASP A 32 -49.56 -9.37 18.77
N ASN A 33 -50.81 -9.80 18.55
CA ASN A 33 -52.02 -8.99 18.82
C ASN A 33 -52.18 -8.59 20.30
N THR A 34 -51.34 -9.14 21.20
CA THR A 34 -51.41 -8.96 22.65
C THR A 34 -50.56 -7.78 23.17
N TYR A 35 -49.67 -7.20 22.35
CA TYR A 35 -48.73 -6.14 22.77
C TYR A 35 -49.08 -4.72 22.27
N SER A 36 -50.18 -4.55 21.53
CA SER A 36 -50.50 -3.30 20.84
C SER A 36 -50.73 -2.10 21.76
N SER A 37 -51.13 -2.30 23.03
CA SER A 37 -51.43 -1.21 23.98
C SER A 37 -50.28 -0.81 24.92
N THR A 38 -49.26 -1.65 25.11
CA THR A 38 -48.08 -1.32 25.95
C THR A 38 -46.84 -0.93 25.13
N SER A 39 -46.93 -1.03 23.80
CA SER A 39 -45.82 -0.75 22.89
C SER A 39 -45.47 0.73 22.74
N SER A 40 -46.39 1.65 23.06
CA SER A 40 -46.10 3.10 23.13
C SER A 40 -45.34 3.51 24.39
N LEU A 41 -45.21 2.62 25.37
CA LEU A 41 -44.73 2.95 26.72
C LEU A 41 -43.20 3.11 26.83
N ARG A 42 -42.45 2.95 25.73
CA ARG A 42 -40.97 2.91 25.75
C ARG A 42 -40.29 3.77 24.69
N GLY A 43 -40.96 4.79 24.18
CA GLY A 43 -40.32 5.83 23.34
C GLY A 43 -39.73 5.36 21.99
N ILE A 44 -39.97 4.11 21.57
CA ILE A 44 -39.47 3.56 20.30
C ILE A 44 -40.65 3.33 19.34
N CYS A 45 -40.61 3.98 18.17
CA CYS A 45 -41.62 3.84 17.13
C CYS A 45 -41.58 2.45 16.47
N PRO A 46 -42.71 1.98 15.87
CA PRO A 46 -42.73 0.74 15.12
C PRO A 46 -41.77 0.79 13.93
N ASP A 47 -40.99 -0.28 13.73
CA ASP A 47 -40.13 -0.43 12.57
C ASP A 47 -40.97 -0.76 11.32
N THR A 48 -40.54 -0.26 10.16
CA THR A 48 -41.16 -0.61 8.88
C THR A 48 -40.45 -1.79 8.22
N LEU A 49 -41.17 -2.52 7.39
CA LEU A 49 -40.62 -3.62 6.56
C LEU A 49 -39.44 -3.16 5.69
N PHE A 50 -39.39 -1.88 5.30
CA PHE A 50 -38.32 -1.33 4.46
C PHE A 50 -36.95 -1.43 5.12
N ASN A 51 -36.84 -1.13 6.42
CA ASN A 51 -35.57 -1.24 7.14
C ASN A 51 -35.02 -2.68 7.11
N THR A 52 -35.88 -3.68 7.33
CA THR A 52 -35.50 -5.09 7.24
C THR A 52 -35.11 -5.50 5.81
N LEU A 53 -35.84 -5.02 4.80
CA LEU A 53 -35.53 -5.28 3.39
C LEU A 53 -34.16 -4.71 2.99
N PHE A 54 -33.88 -3.44 3.34
CA PHE A 54 -32.57 -2.83 3.07
C PHE A 54 -31.44 -3.55 3.81
N ALA A 55 -31.64 -3.92 5.07
CA ALA A 55 -30.67 -4.70 5.84
C ALA A 55 -30.38 -6.07 5.17
N ALA A 56 -31.41 -6.75 4.67
CA ALA A 56 -31.28 -8.00 3.92
C ALA A 56 -30.48 -7.81 2.62
N ILE A 57 -30.77 -6.76 1.85
CA ILE A 57 -30.04 -6.43 0.63
C ILE A 57 -28.57 -6.15 0.93
N PHE A 58 -28.26 -5.36 1.96
CA PHE A 58 -26.88 -5.07 2.34
C PHE A 58 -26.11 -6.32 2.76
N ILE A 59 -26.70 -7.20 3.58
CA ILE A 59 -26.07 -8.47 3.96
C ILE A 59 -25.85 -9.35 2.73
N PHE A 60 -26.84 -9.47 1.84
CA PHE A 60 -26.73 -10.29 0.64
C PHE A 60 -25.62 -9.81 -0.30
N LEU A 61 -25.60 -8.50 -0.59
CA LEU A 61 -24.56 -7.89 -1.42
C LEU A 61 -23.17 -8.04 -0.78
N LEU A 62 -23.05 -7.76 0.51
CA LEU A 62 -21.78 -7.90 1.21
C LEU A 62 -21.31 -9.37 1.28
N PHE A 63 -22.23 -10.32 1.41
CA PHE A 63 -21.92 -11.75 1.35
C PHE A 63 -21.32 -12.13 0.00
N ILE A 64 -21.91 -11.68 -1.12
CA ILE A 64 -21.36 -11.93 -2.46
C ILE A 64 -19.96 -11.32 -2.60
N ILE A 65 -19.80 -10.05 -2.21
CA ILE A 65 -18.52 -9.33 -2.26
C ILE A 65 -17.47 -10.06 -1.43
N THR A 66 -17.83 -10.48 -0.21
CA THR A 66 -16.94 -11.17 0.74
C THR A 66 -16.55 -12.56 0.24
N ALA A 67 -17.52 -13.37 -0.22
CA ALA A 67 -17.28 -14.71 -0.73
C ALA A 67 -16.36 -14.69 -1.96
N PHE A 68 -16.61 -13.77 -2.90
CA PHE A 68 -15.77 -13.58 -4.07
C PHE A 68 -14.36 -13.14 -3.67
N SER A 69 -14.25 -12.09 -2.85
CA SER A 69 -12.95 -11.53 -2.43
C SER A 69 -12.13 -12.55 -1.66
N PHE A 70 -12.74 -13.29 -0.73
CA PHE A 70 -12.08 -14.33 0.05
C PHE A 70 -11.55 -15.46 -0.84
N SER A 71 -12.36 -15.95 -1.78
CA SER A 71 -11.97 -17.00 -2.72
C SER A 71 -10.78 -16.57 -3.58
N VAL A 72 -10.81 -15.36 -4.13
CA VAL A 72 -9.71 -14.84 -4.98
C VAL A 72 -8.47 -14.53 -4.16
N LEU A 73 -8.59 -13.99 -2.95
CA LEU A 73 -7.45 -13.73 -2.07
C LEU A 73 -6.68 -15.01 -1.73
N ILE A 74 -7.39 -16.11 -1.45
CA ILE A 74 -6.75 -17.41 -1.17
C ILE A 74 -6.13 -17.98 -2.45
N TRP A 75 -6.88 -17.98 -3.54
CA TRP A 75 -6.43 -18.56 -4.81
C TRP A 75 -5.24 -17.82 -5.41
N LYS A 76 -5.26 -16.48 -5.39
CA LYS A 76 -4.29 -15.58 -6.03
C LYS A 76 -3.37 -14.88 -5.02
N ARG A 77 -3.13 -15.47 -3.85
CA ARG A 77 -2.30 -14.90 -2.78
C ARG A 77 -0.88 -14.45 -3.19
N LYS A 78 -0.31 -15.07 -4.23
CA LYS A 78 1.03 -14.73 -4.77
C LYS A 78 1.00 -13.66 -5.86
N HIS A 79 -0.18 -13.17 -6.25
CA HIS A 79 -0.28 -12.18 -7.31
C HIS A 79 0.19 -10.80 -6.80
N PRO A 80 0.96 -10.02 -7.59
CA PRO A 80 1.53 -8.75 -7.12
C PRO A 80 0.49 -7.76 -6.59
N HIS A 81 -0.68 -7.67 -7.22
CA HIS A 81 -1.79 -6.82 -6.77
C HIS A 81 -2.27 -7.14 -5.33
N ILE A 82 -2.22 -8.41 -4.93
CA ILE A 82 -2.66 -8.90 -3.61
C ILE A 82 -1.50 -8.86 -2.61
N GLU A 83 -0.32 -9.34 -3.02
CA GLU A 83 0.86 -9.42 -2.16
C GLU A 83 1.27 -8.05 -1.61
N LYS A 84 1.28 -7.02 -2.47
CA LYS A 84 1.66 -5.65 -2.06
C LYS A 84 0.65 -5.03 -1.08
N ARG A 85 -0.63 -5.37 -1.21
CA ARG A 85 -1.73 -4.95 -0.30
C ARG A 85 -1.81 -5.74 1.00
N ASN A 86 -0.94 -6.74 1.16
CA ASN A 86 -0.85 -7.59 2.32
C ASN A 86 -2.09 -8.45 2.54
N LEU A 87 -1.94 -9.74 2.25
CA LEU A 87 -3.01 -10.74 2.37
C LEU A 87 -3.65 -10.75 3.77
N GLY A 88 -2.85 -10.73 4.83
CA GLY A 88 -3.34 -10.83 6.21
C GLY A 88 -4.24 -9.64 6.57
N SER A 89 -3.79 -8.42 6.26
CA SER A 89 -4.58 -7.21 6.49
C SER A 89 -5.86 -7.18 5.66
N SER A 90 -5.80 -7.65 4.41
CA SER A 90 -6.97 -7.69 3.52
C SER A 90 -8.02 -8.69 4.01
N LEU A 91 -7.59 -9.89 4.43
CA LEU A 91 -8.48 -10.90 5.01
C LEU A 91 -9.11 -10.43 6.31
N LEU A 92 -8.31 -9.85 7.22
CA LEU A 92 -8.80 -9.31 8.48
C LEU A 92 -9.86 -8.24 8.25
N HIS A 93 -9.62 -7.32 7.30
CA HIS A 93 -10.57 -6.27 6.97
C HIS A 93 -11.88 -6.84 6.40
N VAL A 94 -11.84 -7.77 5.45
CA VAL A 94 -13.06 -8.40 4.91
C VAL A 94 -13.88 -9.09 6.01
N ILE A 95 -13.22 -9.87 6.87
CA ILE A 95 -13.89 -10.60 7.96
C ILE A 95 -14.48 -9.63 8.99
N ALA A 96 -13.70 -8.63 9.43
CA ALA A 96 -14.15 -7.65 10.41
C ALA A 96 -15.33 -6.82 9.88
N SER A 97 -15.25 -6.36 8.63
CA SER A 97 -16.31 -5.64 7.94
C SER A 97 -17.58 -6.49 7.80
N PHE A 98 -17.45 -7.77 7.44
CA PHE A 98 -18.59 -8.69 7.34
C PHE A 98 -19.28 -8.89 8.70
N ILE A 99 -18.53 -9.20 9.75
CA ILE A 99 -19.07 -9.40 11.11
C ILE A 99 -19.77 -8.13 11.59
N LEU A 100 -19.14 -6.97 11.39
CA LEU A 100 -19.68 -5.70 11.85
C LEU A 100 -20.99 -5.33 11.13
N VAL A 101 -21.03 -5.44 9.80
CA VAL A 101 -22.27 -5.18 9.04
C VAL A 101 -23.34 -6.20 9.41
N LEU A 102 -22.98 -7.47 9.63
CA LEU A 102 -23.92 -8.48 10.09
C LEU A 102 -24.53 -8.08 11.44
N VAL A 103 -23.74 -7.64 12.42
CA VAL A 103 -24.22 -7.19 13.73
C VAL A 103 -25.12 -5.95 13.60
N ILE A 104 -24.72 -4.96 12.81
CA ILE A 104 -25.53 -3.73 12.60
C ILE A 104 -26.86 -4.07 11.91
N CYS A 105 -26.84 -4.94 10.89
CA CYS A 105 -28.04 -5.32 10.15
C CYS A 105 -28.94 -6.29 10.93
N LEU A 106 -28.39 -7.15 11.79
CA LEU A 106 -29.15 -8.06 12.66
C LEU A 106 -30.12 -7.28 13.57
N ARG A 107 -29.76 -6.07 13.99
CA ARG A 107 -30.65 -5.15 14.70
C ARG A 107 -31.95 -4.88 13.95
N TYR A 108 -31.92 -4.72 12.64
CA TYR A 108 -33.11 -4.43 11.84
C TYR A 108 -33.88 -5.68 11.42
N PHE A 109 -33.27 -6.87 11.54
CA PHE A 109 -33.97 -8.15 11.43
C PHE A 109 -34.75 -8.50 12.70
N VAL A 110 -34.13 -8.29 13.87
CA VAL A 110 -34.74 -8.61 15.18
C VAL A 110 -35.68 -7.51 15.66
N THR A 111 -35.67 -6.34 15.01
CA THR A 111 -36.25 -5.04 15.42
C THR A 111 -35.43 -4.28 16.44
N ARG A 112 -35.52 -2.95 16.38
CA ARG A 112 -34.84 -2.05 17.33
C ARG A 112 -35.35 -2.17 18.76
N LYS A 113 -36.55 -2.73 18.96
CA LYS A 113 -37.18 -2.90 20.28
C LYS A 113 -36.60 -4.07 21.06
N ILE A 114 -36.25 -5.15 20.36
CA ILE A 114 -35.79 -6.39 20.96
C ILE A 114 -34.25 -6.47 20.98
N HIS A 115 -33.58 -5.89 19.98
CA HIS A 115 -32.12 -5.99 19.89
C HIS A 115 -31.42 -5.31 21.08
N PRO A 116 -30.55 -6.01 21.85
CA PRO A 116 -29.92 -5.47 23.05
C PRO A 116 -29.24 -4.11 22.86
N CYS A 117 -29.54 -3.16 23.75
CA CYS A 117 -28.95 -1.82 23.71
C CYS A 117 -27.43 -1.85 23.86
N SER A 118 -26.92 -2.66 24.80
CA SER A 118 -25.47 -2.83 25.00
C SER A 118 -24.73 -3.23 23.73
N LEU A 119 -25.27 -4.19 22.97
CA LEU A 119 -24.66 -4.67 21.73
C LEU A 119 -24.73 -3.61 20.63
N HIS A 120 -25.84 -2.88 20.55
CA HIS A 120 -26.01 -1.76 19.63
C HIS A 120 -24.97 -0.67 19.90
N MET A 121 -24.82 -0.24 21.16
CA MET A 121 -23.85 0.78 21.54
C MET A 121 -22.41 0.28 21.35
N LEU A 122 -22.11 -0.97 21.69
CA LEU A 122 -20.80 -1.59 21.44
C LEU A 122 -20.46 -1.58 19.94
N SER A 123 -21.43 -1.87 19.08
CA SER A 123 -21.22 -1.87 17.63
C SER A 123 -20.77 -0.50 17.10
N PHE A 124 -21.27 0.61 17.65
CA PHE A 124 -20.85 1.96 17.25
C PHE A 124 -19.42 2.30 17.68
N PHE A 125 -18.99 1.85 18.86
CA PHE A 125 -17.59 2.04 19.29
C PHE A 125 -16.64 1.14 18.49
N MET A 126 -17.04 -0.09 18.16
CA MET A 126 -16.23 -1.01 17.36
C MET A 126 -16.22 -0.64 15.87
N LEU A 127 -17.25 0.03 15.38
CA LEU A 127 -17.35 0.52 14.01
C LEU A 127 -16.13 1.36 13.63
N ILE A 128 -15.75 2.31 14.48
CA ILE A 128 -14.69 3.28 14.18
C ILE A 128 -13.32 2.60 13.93
N PRO A 129 -12.74 1.82 14.85
CA PRO A 129 -11.45 1.20 14.58
C PRO A 129 -11.51 0.22 13.39
N ILE A 130 -12.61 -0.51 13.19
CA ILE A 130 -12.73 -1.49 12.09
C ILE A 130 -12.73 -0.79 10.72
N VAL A 131 -13.46 0.31 10.62
CA VAL A 131 -13.68 1.07 9.39
C VAL A 131 -12.45 1.89 9.02
N PHE A 132 -11.90 2.64 9.97
CA PHE A 132 -10.91 3.65 9.65
C PHE A 132 -9.47 3.10 9.67
N LEU A 133 -9.19 1.99 10.38
CA LEU A 133 -7.81 1.47 10.45
C LEU A 133 -7.32 0.81 9.18
N ALA A 134 -8.20 0.18 8.40
CA ALA A 134 -7.80 -0.49 7.18
C ALA A 134 -7.14 0.46 6.15
N PRO A 135 -7.73 1.61 5.79
CA PRO A 135 -7.08 2.54 4.87
C PRO A 135 -5.86 3.25 5.49
N ILE A 136 -5.87 3.55 6.79
CA ILE A 136 -4.70 4.08 7.52
C ILE A 136 -3.51 3.13 7.38
N PHE A 137 -3.69 1.84 7.67
CA PHE A 137 -2.61 0.85 7.56
C PHE A 137 -2.17 0.61 6.12
N ARG A 138 -3.08 0.71 5.15
CA ARG A 138 -2.76 0.63 3.72
C ARG A 138 -1.80 1.76 3.33
N CYS A 139 -2.11 3.02 3.67
CA CYS A 139 -1.26 4.17 3.39
C CYS A 139 0.06 4.13 4.14
N TRP A 140 0.01 3.83 5.44
CA TRP A 140 1.19 3.68 6.30
C TRP A 140 2.17 2.65 5.73
N ARG A 141 1.69 1.45 5.38
CA ARG A 141 2.53 0.38 4.85
C ARG A 141 3.22 0.78 3.55
N VAL A 142 2.52 1.43 2.62
CA VAL A 142 3.13 1.90 1.37
C VAL A 142 4.28 2.86 1.66
N PHE A 143 4.08 3.80 2.57
CA PHE A 143 5.14 4.73 2.97
C PHE A 143 6.33 4.02 3.63
N ILE A 144 6.09 3.11 4.58
CA ILE A 144 7.18 2.37 5.24
C ILE A 144 7.93 1.47 4.26
N MET A 145 7.23 0.79 3.35
CA MET A 145 7.88 0.00 2.30
C MET A 145 8.72 0.88 1.37
N TYR A 146 8.24 2.07 1.01
CA TYR A 146 9.03 3.04 0.25
C TYR A 146 10.33 3.41 0.98
N ARG A 147 10.22 3.79 2.27
CA ARG A 147 11.39 4.11 3.10
C ARG A 147 12.35 2.95 3.24
N LEU A 148 11.84 1.75 3.47
CA LEU A 148 12.64 0.52 3.58
C LEU A 148 13.47 0.28 2.30
N ASN A 149 12.85 0.44 1.14
CA ASN A 149 13.52 0.25 -0.15
C ASN A 149 14.56 1.33 -0.45
N LEU A 150 14.30 2.58 -0.07
CA LEU A 150 15.28 3.66 -0.19
C LEU A 150 16.54 3.34 0.62
N GLU A 151 16.37 2.84 1.83
CA GLU A 151 17.47 2.54 2.76
C GLU A 151 18.28 1.33 2.29
N ARG A 152 17.63 0.26 1.83
CA ARG A 152 18.32 -0.87 1.19
C ARG A 152 19.16 -0.43 -0.01
N HIS A 153 18.60 0.46 -0.82
CA HIS A 153 19.30 0.97 -1.99
C HIS A 153 20.49 1.88 -1.65
N MET A 154 20.40 2.65 -0.56
CA MET A 154 21.54 3.44 -0.08
C MET A 154 22.71 2.55 0.37
N ILE A 155 22.41 1.46 1.09
CA ILE A 155 23.43 0.47 1.50
C ILE A 155 24.09 -0.14 0.28
N TYR A 156 23.29 -0.56 -0.70
CA TYR A 156 23.79 -1.13 -1.94
C TYR A 156 24.74 -0.16 -2.68
N ARG A 157 24.37 1.12 -2.78
CA ARG A 157 25.23 2.13 -3.40
C ARG A 157 26.55 2.32 -2.65
N ALA A 158 26.50 2.40 -1.32
CA ALA A 158 27.70 2.54 -0.49
C ALA A 158 28.64 1.33 -0.64
N SER A 159 28.09 0.12 -0.68
CA SER A 159 28.87 -1.10 -0.94
C SER A 159 29.50 -1.09 -2.33
N SER A 160 28.76 -0.66 -3.36
CA SER A 160 29.25 -0.61 -4.74
C SER A 160 30.31 0.47 -4.97
N SER A 161 30.19 1.66 -4.34
CA SER A 161 31.19 2.73 -4.47
C SER A 161 32.53 2.35 -3.83
N ASN A 162 32.50 1.64 -2.70
CA ASN A 162 33.73 1.20 -2.03
C ASN A 162 34.52 0.21 -2.90
N VAL A 163 33.83 -0.72 -3.59
CA VAL A 163 34.46 -1.68 -4.51
C VAL A 163 35.13 -0.95 -5.69
N GLN A 164 34.47 0.07 -6.26
CA GLN A 164 35.04 0.83 -7.37
C GLN A 164 36.20 1.75 -6.94
N ALA A 165 36.10 2.41 -5.78
CA ALA A 165 37.17 3.28 -5.28
C ALA A 165 38.47 2.49 -5.01
N THR A 166 38.38 1.30 -4.42
CA THR A 166 39.55 0.43 -4.23
C THR A 166 40.16 -0.08 -5.54
N ALA A 167 39.38 -0.14 -6.62
CA ALA A 167 39.91 -0.50 -7.93
C ALA A 167 40.63 0.68 -8.62
N LEU A 168 40.20 1.93 -8.36
CA LEU A 168 40.75 3.12 -9.00
C LEU A 168 42.01 3.66 -8.30
N ASP A 169 42.06 3.61 -6.97
CA ASP A 169 43.18 4.16 -6.19
C ASP A 169 44.50 3.37 -6.42
N HIS A 170 44.36 2.07 -6.73
CA HIS A 170 45.50 1.23 -7.12
C HIS A 170 46.15 1.65 -8.45
N HIS A 171 45.40 2.31 -9.35
CA HIS A 171 45.93 2.77 -10.62
C HIS A 171 46.82 4.00 -10.49
N HIS A 172 46.63 4.82 -9.44
CA HIS A 172 47.35 6.08 -9.29
C HIS A 172 48.68 5.93 -8.54
N VAL A 173 48.82 4.93 -7.66
CA VAL A 173 50.05 4.69 -6.88
C VAL A 173 51.16 4.07 -7.73
N VAL A 174 50.82 3.24 -8.73
CA VAL A 174 51.82 2.61 -9.63
C VAL A 174 52.40 3.61 -10.62
N ALA A 175 51.67 4.67 -11.00
CA ALA A 175 52.16 5.70 -11.92
C ALA A 175 53.23 6.64 -11.31
N THR A 176 53.33 6.72 -9.98
CA THR A 176 54.28 7.63 -9.29
C THR A 176 55.63 7.02 -8.93
N THR A 177 55.87 5.72 -9.19
CA THR A 177 57.14 5.05 -8.80
C THR A 177 58.11 4.87 -9.98
N PHE A 178 57.78 5.38 -11.17
CA PHE A 178 58.62 5.28 -12.38
C PHE A 178 58.96 6.64 -13.02
N VAL A 179 59.26 7.67 -12.22
CA VAL A 179 60.01 8.84 -12.71
C VAL A 179 60.90 9.37 -11.59
N ASN A 180 62.09 8.80 -11.45
CA ASN A 180 63.23 9.50 -10.88
C ASN A 180 64.52 8.94 -11.49
N SER A 181 64.82 9.38 -12.71
CA SER A 181 66.19 9.47 -13.22
C SER A 181 66.23 10.55 -14.30
N HIS A 182 66.89 11.68 -13.99
CA HIS A 182 67.42 12.71 -14.89
C HIS A 182 66.40 13.43 -15.81
N ASP A 183 66.36 14.75 -15.97
CA ASP A 183 67.45 15.71 -16.08
C ASP A 183 66.99 17.16 -15.86
N ASN A 184 67.97 18.01 -15.59
CA ASN A 184 67.88 19.47 -15.51
C ASN A 184 67.32 20.11 -16.79
N ASN A 185 66.49 21.15 -16.64
CA ASN A 185 66.66 22.52 -17.19
C ASN A 185 65.33 23.22 -17.58
N GLN A 186 65.35 24.55 -17.37
CA GLN A 186 64.52 25.62 -17.99
C GLN A 186 63.05 25.65 -17.55
N LEU A 187 62.61 26.56 -16.68
CA LEU A 187 62.56 28.04 -16.82
C LEU A 187 62.00 28.51 -18.16
N THR A 188 60.69 28.71 -18.22
CA THR A 188 60.06 29.84 -18.93
C THR A 188 58.68 30.13 -18.35
N ASP A 189 58.50 31.39 -17.95
CA ASP A 189 57.26 32.05 -17.62
C ASP A 189 56.20 31.94 -18.73
N MET A 190 54.92 31.84 -18.35
CA MET A 190 53.83 32.50 -19.07
C MET A 190 52.56 32.65 -18.23
N PRO A 191 51.67 33.59 -18.59
CA PRO A 191 51.01 34.46 -17.63
C PRO A 191 49.53 34.12 -17.39
N ASN A 192 49.11 34.69 -16.27
CA ASN A 192 47.78 34.91 -15.74
C ASN A 192 46.74 35.37 -16.80
N VAL A 193 45.83 34.49 -17.20
CA VAL A 193 44.62 34.86 -17.97
C VAL A 193 43.43 34.87 -17.01
N LYS A 194 43.03 36.09 -16.62
CA LYS A 194 41.72 36.38 -16.04
C LYS A 194 40.67 36.27 -17.13
N THR A 195 39.69 35.40 -16.96
CA THR A 195 38.49 35.38 -17.82
C THR A 195 37.32 36.00 -17.07
N GLU A 196 36.91 37.16 -17.58
CA GLU A 196 35.75 37.94 -17.17
C GLU A 196 34.44 37.22 -17.50
N PHE A 197 33.47 37.32 -16.60
CA PHE A 197 32.06 36.99 -16.86
C PHE A 197 31.38 38.15 -17.59
N PRO A 198 30.61 37.91 -18.67
CA PRO A 198 29.69 38.91 -19.17
C PRO A 198 28.36 38.82 -18.43
N GLN A 199 28.14 39.85 -17.60
CA GLN A 199 26.85 40.28 -17.10
C GLN A 199 26.04 40.84 -18.28
N LYS A 200 24.80 40.37 -18.49
CA LYS A 200 23.86 41.04 -19.41
C LYS A 200 22.48 41.17 -18.76
N ASN A 201 22.21 42.40 -18.32
CA ASN A 201 20.90 42.89 -17.91
C ASN A 201 20.14 43.47 -19.11
N GLY A 202 18.81 43.35 -19.03
CA GLY A 202 17.82 44.23 -19.68
C GLY A 202 17.39 43.82 -21.09
N MET A 203 16.19 44.16 -21.58
CA MET A 203 14.97 44.76 -21.02
C MET A 203 13.97 44.76 -22.18
N GLU A 204 12.67 44.57 -21.91
CA GLU A 204 11.52 44.93 -22.78
C GLU A 204 11.37 44.24 -24.15
N SER A 205 10.20 44.10 -24.80
CA SER A 205 8.77 44.14 -24.47
C SER A 205 8.01 43.62 -25.73
N HIS A 206 6.70 43.44 -25.60
CA HIS A 206 5.67 43.19 -26.64
C HIS A 206 5.49 41.77 -27.22
N THR A 207 4.41 41.05 -26.87
CA THR A 207 2.98 41.04 -27.30
C THR A 207 2.69 40.34 -28.65
N VAL A 208 1.67 39.47 -28.61
CA VAL A 208 0.75 39.01 -29.70
C VAL A 208 1.00 37.62 -30.34
N SER A 209 0.12 36.70 -29.93
CA SER A 209 -0.74 35.78 -30.73
C SER A 209 -0.15 34.80 -31.76
N SER A 210 -0.60 33.54 -31.60
CA SER A 210 -1.19 32.67 -32.64
C SER A 210 -0.45 31.36 -32.93
N LYS A 211 -1.22 30.28 -32.75
CA LYS A 211 -1.26 29.01 -33.50
C LYS A 211 -0.02 28.10 -33.52
N GLY A 212 -0.20 26.97 -32.84
CA GLY A 212 0.01 25.60 -33.33
C GLY A 212 1.18 25.36 -34.29
N GLY A 213 2.26 24.79 -33.75
CA GLY A 213 3.34 24.19 -34.53
C GLY A 213 4.04 23.11 -33.72
N ASN A 214 4.08 21.90 -34.26
CA ASN A 214 4.81 20.75 -33.72
C ASN A 214 6.31 21.08 -33.60
N THR A 215 6.83 21.15 -32.38
CA THR A 215 8.28 21.21 -32.12
C THR A 215 8.85 19.79 -32.18
N VAL A 216 9.32 19.41 -33.37
CA VAL A 216 10.29 18.31 -33.55
C VAL A 216 11.63 18.82 -33.01
N VAL A 217 12.05 18.31 -31.86
CA VAL A 217 13.39 18.56 -31.31
C VAL A 217 14.40 17.78 -32.15
N SER A 218 15.02 18.47 -33.10
CA SER A 218 16.19 17.99 -33.84
C SER A 218 17.43 18.08 -32.94
N PHE A 219 17.90 16.93 -32.47
CA PHE A 219 19.25 16.81 -31.90
C PHE A 219 20.25 16.72 -33.05
N LYS A 220 21.01 17.79 -33.28
CA LYS A 220 22.26 17.73 -34.06
C LYS A 220 23.36 17.19 -33.14
N LEU A 221 23.85 15.99 -33.45
CA LEU A 221 25.04 15.40 -32.86
C LEU A 221 26.12 15.34 -33.94
N ASP A 222 26.89 16.41 -34.06
CA ASP A 222 28.10 16.44 -34.88
C ASP A 222 29.31 16.47 -33.95
N GLN A 223 30.03 15.33 -33.84
CA GLN A 223 31.49 15.28 -33.85
C GLN A 223 31.98 13.82 -33.96
N PRO A 224 32.92 13.52 -34.88
CA PRO A 224 33.49 12.19 -35.03
C PRO A 224 34.62 12.00 -34.00
N ILE A 225 34.46 11.03 -33.11
CA ILE A 225 35.56 10.57 -32.24
C ILE A 225 36.36 9.53 -33.02
N SER A 226 37.58 9.94 -33.37
CA SER A 226 38.63 9.09 -33.91
C SER A 226 38.93 7.92 -32.98
N SER A 227 38.86 6.72 -33.55
CA SER A 227 39.27 5.45 -32.96
C SER A 227 40.80 5.40 -32.77
N SER A 228 41.26 5.50 -31.53
CA SER A 228 42.62 5.07 -31.14
C SER A 228 42.52 3.79 -30.32
N THR A 229 42.81 2.67 -30.99
CA THR A 229 42.90 1.33 -30.42
C THR A 229 44.20 1.22 -29.63
N HIS A 230 44.17 1.48 -28.32
CA HIS A 230 45.29 1.17 -27.42
C HIS A 230 44.91 -0.03 -26.56
N ASN A 231 45.46 -1.19 -26.90
CA ASN A 231 45.48 -2.36 -26.03
C ASN A 231 46.52 -2.12 -24.95
N THR A 232 46.08 -1.73 -23.76
CA THR A 232 46.90 -1.80 -22.53
C THR A 232 46.48 -3.03 -21.76
N ASP A 233 47.31 -4.06 -21.82
CA ASP A 233 47.27 -5.21 -20.93
C ASP A 233 47.54 -4.73 -19.50
N LEU A 234 46.51 -4.87 -18.68
CA LEU A 234 46.45 -4.38 -17.32
C LEU A 234 46.75 -5.54 -16.37
N GLU A 235 48.03 -5.71 -16.03
CA GLU A 235 48.46 -6.63 -14.97
C GLU A 235 47.99 -6.10 -13.61
N PHE A 236 46.99 -6.79 -13.05
CA PHE A 236 46.33 -6.46 -11.79
C PHE A 236 47.09 -7.15 -10.65
N GLU A 237 48.04 -6.43 -10.03
CA GLU A 237 48.66 -6.84 -8.77
C GLU A 237 47.68 -6.67 -7.60
N SER A 238 47.50 -7.76 -6.84
CA SER A 238 46.61 -7.81 -5.68
C SER A 238 47.40 -7.56 -4.41
N GLU A 239 46.97 -6.61 -3.59
CA GLU A 239 46.64 -6.83 -2.17
C GLU A 239 46.11 -5.53 -1.57
N SER A 240 44.79 -5.34 -1.65
CA SER A 240 44.11 -4.53 -0.65
C SER A 240 42.82 -5.23 -0.25
N VAL A 241 42.80 -5.62 1.02
CA VAL A 241 41.67 -6.22 1.72
C VAL A 241 40.56 -5.16 1.72
N ILE A 242 39.60 -5.33 0.79
CA ILE A 242 38.26 -4.73 0.88
C ILE A 242 37.65 -5.42 2.09
N SER A 243 37.92 -4.88 3.27
CA SER A 243 37.10 -5.17 4.42
C SER A 243 35.73 -4.66 4.01
N PHE A 244 34.80 -5.59 3.87
CA PHE A 244 33.39 -5.24 3.79
C PHE A 244 33.12 -4.58 5.13
N SER A 245 33.24 -3.25 5.19
CA SER A 245 32.97 -2.49 6.39
C SER A 245 31.65 -3.02 6.92
N GLU A 246 31.67 -3.59 8.12
CA GLU A 246 30.48 -4.12 8.78
C GLU A 246 29.35 -3.14 8.49
N ILE A 247 28.28 -3.61 7.82
CA ILE A 247 27.08 -2.80 7.64
C ILE A 247 26.78 -2.33 9.05
N SER A 248 26.98 -1.02 9.29
CA SER A 248 26.96 -0.50 10.66
C SER A 248 25.74 -1.07 11.37
N ASP A 249 25.93 -1.65 12.55
CA ASP A 249 24.84 -2.29 13.30
C ASP A 249 23.60 -1.39 13.42
N VAL A 250 23.82 -0.06 13.40
CA VAL A 250 22.80 0.98 13.33
C VAL A 250 21.89 0.82 12.11
N THR A 251 22.45 0.63 10.93
CA THR A 251 21.73 0.48 9.66
C THR A 251 20.96 -0.84 9.62
N ALA A 252 21.57 -1.94 10.08
CA ALA A 252 20.89 -3.24 10.18
C ALA A 252 19.70 -3.17 11.15
N LYS A 253 19.88 -2.52 12.32
CA LYS A 253 18.82 -2.27 13.30
C LYS A 253 17.69 -1.44 12.69
N LYS A 254 18.01 -0.38 11.93
CA LYS A 254 17.04 0.48 11.25
C LYS A 254 16.18 -0.30 10.25
N ILE A 255 16.80 -1.14 9.40
CA ILE A 255 16.08 -2.03 8.46
C ILE A 255 15.15 -2.97 9.21
N ARG A 256 15.62 -3.59 10.31
CA ARG A 256 14.81 -4.52 11.12
C ARG A 256 13.57 -3.83 11.70
N ILE A 257 13.72 -2.61 12.22
CA ILE A 257 12.60 -1.80 12.74
C ILE A 257 11.61 -1.46 11.63
N MET A 258 12.08 -0.95 10.48
CA MET A 258 11.19 -0.63 9.35
C MET A 258 10.48 -1.87 8.80
N SER A 259 11.17 -3.01 8.72
CA SER A 259 10.58 -4.28 8.33
C SER A 259 9.51 -4.74 9.34
N PHE A 260 9.72 -4.51 10.63
CA PHE A 260 8.71 -4.79 11.66
C PHE A 260 7.50 -3.86 11.53
N LEU A 261 7.70 -2.55 11.34
CA LEU A 261 6.62 -1.57 11.14
C LEU A 261 5.78 -1.86 9.89
N ALA A 262 6.39 -2.45 8.85
CA ALA A 262 5.68 -2.90 7.66
C ALA A 262 5.01 -4.27 7.82
N SER A 263 5.31 -5.02 8.89
CA SER A 263 4.90 -6.41 9.05
C SER A 263 3.43 -6.57 9.45
N ASN A 264 2.85 -7.74 9.15
CA ASN A 264 1.53 -8.14 9.64
C ASN A 264 1.42 -8.14 11.15
N LYS A 265 2.50 -8.51 11.85
CA LYS A 265 2.51 -8.60 13.31
C LYS A 265 2.24 -7.23 13.93
N PHE A 266 2.90 -6.19 13.43
CA PHE A 266 2.70 -4.82 13.88
C PHE A 266 1.26 -4.34 13.63
N ILE A 267 0.72 -4.61 12.43
CA ILE A 267 -0.67 -4.26 12.08
C ILE A 267 -1.66 -4.95 13.02
N CYS A 268 -1.56 -6.26 13.22
CA CYS A 268 -2.46 -7.02 14.11
C CYS A 268 -2.37 -6.55 15.57
N ILE A 269 -1.15 -6.30 16.09
CA ILE A 269 -0.97 -5.79 17.46
C ILE A 269 -1.62 -4.42 17.60
N THR A 270 -1.38 -3.50 16.66
CA THR A 270 -1.95 -2.15 16.70
C THR A 270 -3.47 -2.18 16.60
N TYR A 271 -4.02 -3.04 15.73
CA TYR A 271 -5.45 -3.25 15.58
C TYR A 271 -6.08 -3.77 16.88
N GLY A 272 -5.48 -4.77 17.53
CA GLY A 272 -5.94 -5.32 18.80
C GLY A 272 -5.90 -4.31 19.94
N VAL A 273 -4.82 -3.52 20.05
CA VAL A 273 -4.69 -2.46 21.05
C VAL A 273 -5.76 -1.39 20.86
N LEU A 274 -6.00 -0.94 19.62
CA LEU A 274 -7.00 0.09 19.36
C LEU A 274 -8.44 -0.42 19.58
N LEU A 275 -8.75 -1.66 19.23
CA LEU A 275 -10.04 -2.27 19.58
C LEU A 275 -10.23 -2.31 21.10
N PHE A 276 -9.19 -2.67 21.85
CA PHE A 276 -9.25 -2.68 23.31
C PHE A 276 -9.48 -1.28 23.89
N VAL A 277 -8.82 -0.24 23.34
CA VAL A 277 -9.07 1.16 23.73
C VAL A 277 -10.53 1.56 23.48
N HIS A 278 -11.11 1.21 22.32
CA HIS A 278 -12.53 1.49 22.04
C HIS A 278 -13.48 0.71 22.95
N PHE A 279 -13.12 -0.52 23.34
CA PHE A 279 -13.86 -1.27 24.35
C PHE A 279 -13.85 -0.58 25.71
N CYS A 280 -12.68 -0.07 26.15
CA CYS A 280 -12.57 0.71 27.38
C CYS A 280 -13.36 2.02 27.30
N LEU A 281 -13.35 2.71 26.15
CA LEU A 281 -14.17 3.90 25.93
C LEU A 281 -15.65 3.56 26.07
N TRP A 282 -16.13 2.49 25.43
CA TRP A 282 -17.51 2.02 25.58
C TRP A 282 -17.89 1.79 27.05
N LEU A 283 -17.02 1.16 27.85
CA LEU A 283 -17.23 0.97 29.29
C LEU A 283 -17.31 2.30 30.05
N ILE A 284 -16.40 3.23 29.76
CA ILE A 284 -16.35 4.55 30.41
C ILE A 284 -17.63 5.35 30.10
N PHE A 285 -18.01 5.44 28.82
CA PHE A 285 -19.21 6.16 28.39
C PHE A 285 -20.49 5.57 28.98
N GLY A 286 -20.60 4.24 29.03
CA GLY A 286 -21.73 3.60 29.70
C GLY A 286 -21.75 3.85 31.22
N GLY A 287 -20.59 3.85 31.87
CA GLY A 287 -20.48 4.20 33.30
C GLY A 287 -20.87 5.65 33.58
N VAL A 288 -20.49 6.58 32.70
CA VAL A 288 -20.89 7.98 32.78
C VAL A 288 -22.40 8.14 32.59
N ASP A 289 -23.02 7.45 31.62
CA ASP A 289 -24.48 7.51 31.41
C ASP A 289 -25.23 7.09 32.68
N GLU A 290 -24.83 5.96 33.28
CA GLU A 290 -25.44 5.47 34.52
C GLU A 290 -25.20 6.37 35.73
N GLY A 291 -24.04 7.03 35.79
CA GLY A 291 -23.76 8.05 36.80
C GLY A 291 -24.65 9.29 36.68
N VAL A 292 -24.84 9.78 35.45
CA VAL A 292 -25.65 10.99 35.18
C VAL A 292 -27.12 10.75 35.46
N VAL A 293 -27.65 9.55 35.17
CA VAL A 293 -29.04 9.19 35.46
C VAL A 293 -29.37 9.32 36.94
N LYS A 294 -28.45 8.87 37.81
CA LYS A 294 -28.60 9.01 39.26
C LYS A 294 -28.57 10.47 39.71
N ALA A 295 -27.82 11.32 39.01
CA ALA A 295 -27.67 12.74 39.35
C ALA A 295 -28.82 13.63 38.81
N THR A 296 -29.47 13.23 37.71
CA THR A 296 -30.41 14.09 36.96
C THR A 296 -31.87 13.61 37.03
N ASN A 297 -32.23 12.85 38.06
CA ASN A 297 -33.58 12.30 38.26
C ASN A 297 -34.09 11.49 37.06
N GLY A 298 -33.22 10.72 36.41
CA GLY A 298 -33.61 9.81 35.32
C GLY A 298 -33.28 10.27 33.91
N ASN A 299 -32.75 11.48 33.70
CA ASN A 299 -32.36 11.93 32.36
C ASN A 299 -31.09 11.20 31.88
N ARG A 300 -31.14 10.68 30.66
CA ARG A 300 -30.02 9.99 30.00
C ARG A 300 -29.38 10.89 28.96
N VAL A 301 -28.07 10.75 28.76
CA VAL A 301 -27.30 11.59 27.83
C VAL A 301 -27.13 10.89 26.50
N PHE A 302 -26.78 9.60 26.52
CA PHE A 302 -26.38 8.87 25.30
C PHE A 302 -27.50 8.03 24.69
N THR A 303 -28.40 7.49 25.51
CA THR A 303 -29.57 6.70 25.08
C THR A 303 -30.87 7.41 25.44
N ILE A 304 -31.96 7.05 24.77
CA ILE A 304 -33.31 7.50 25.12
C ILE A 304 -33.96 6.40 25.96
N GLU A 305 -34.38 6.75 27.19
CA GLU A 305 -35.15 5.95 28.16
C GLU A 305 -34.45 4.68 28.73
N VAL A 306 -33.74 3.92 27.92
CA VAL A 306 -33.15 2.60 28.27
C VAL A 306 -31.70 2.72 28.71
N SER A 307 -31.26 1.87 29.64
CA SER A 307 -29.86 1.82 30.09
C SER A 307 -28.88 1.50 28.97
N PHE A 308 -27.74 2.20 28.98
CA PHE A 308 -26.64 1.95 28.06
C PHE A 308 -26.16 0.49 28.13
N PHE A 309 -26.21 -0.12 29.32
CA PHE A 309 -25.82 -1.52 29.57
C PHE A 309 -27.02 -2.48 29.64
N ASP A 310 -28.19 -2.10 29.11
CA ASP A 310 -29.32 -3.01 29.03
C ASP A 310 -29.12 -4.08 27.93
N PHE A 311 -29.08 -5.35 28.35
CA PHE A 311 -28.99 -6.49 27.45
C PHE A 311 -30.35 -7.13 27.13
N THR A 312 -31.42 -6.67 27.77
CA THR A 312 -32.76 -7.26 27.68
C THR A 312 -33.67 -6.50 26.73
N GLN A 313 -33.36 -5.22 26.49
CA GLN A 313 -34.19 -4.33 25.69
C GLN A 313 -33.36 -3.56 24.68
N GLY A 314 -34.01 -3.16 23.59
CA GLY A 314 -33.43 -2.27 22.62
C GLY A 314 -33.62 -0.80 22.95
N CYS A 315 -32.84 0.03 22.27
CA CYS A 315 -32.77 1.46 22.53
C CYS A 315 -32.57 2.26 21.25
N THR A 316 -32.80 3.56 21.35
CA THR A 316 -32.44 4.55 20.32
C THR A 316 -31.32 5.45 20.82
N SER A 317 -30.40 5.77 19.91
CA SER A 317 -29.28 6.65 20.21
C SER A 317 -29.74 8.10 20.26
N SER A 318 -29.24 8.85 21.25
CA SER A 318 -29.39 10.30 21.32
C SER A 318 -28.57 11.00 20.23
N ALA A 319 -28.83 12.29 20.00
CA ALA A 319 -27.97 13.12 19.14
C ALA A 319 -26.56 13.28 19.74
N SER A 320 -26.44 13.32 21.07
CA SER A 320 -25.15 13.39 21.78
C SER A 320 -24.25 12.22 21.41
N MET A 321 -24.79 11.00 21.35
CA MET A 321 -24.04 9.82 20.93
C MET A 321 -23.56 9.94 19.47
N VAL A 322 -24.43 10.42 18.58
CA VAL A 322 -24.08 10.66 17.16
C VAL A 322 -22.92 11.65 17.06
N TYR A 323 -22.93 12.73 17.85
CA TYR A 323 -21.83 13.70 17.88
C TYR A 323 -20.53 13.11 18.44
N VAL A 324 -20.60 12.30 19.50
CA VAL A 324 -19.41 11.61 20.03
C VAL A 324 -18.77 10.71 18.98
N VAL A 325 -19.57 9.85 18.32
CA VAL A 325 -19.08 9.00 17.22
C VAL A 325 -18.52 9.88 16.10
N GLY A 326 -19.22 10.96 15.73
CA GLY A 326 -18.79 11.90 14.72
C GLY A 326 -17.41 12.53 15.00
N VAL A 327 -17.18 12.98 16.23
CA VAL A 327 -15.90 13.57 16.65
C VAL A 327 -14.78 12.54 16.63
N ILE A 328 -15.02 11.34 17.17
CA ILE A 328 -14.00 10.28 17.17
C ILE A 328 -13.67 9.88 15.72
N SER A 329 -14.67 9.69 14.86
CA SER A 329 -14.46 9.42 13.43
C SER A 329 -13.69 10.54 12.72
N ALA A 330 -13.93 11.81 13.05
CA ALA A 330 -13.18 12.93 12.49
C ALA A 330 -11.68 12.88 12.86
N LEU A 331 -11.33 12.48 14.09
CA LEU A 331 -9.92 12.29 14.50
C LEU A 331 -9.23 11.17 13.69
N TYR A 332 -9.96 10.10 13.39
CA TYR A 332 -9.46 9.04 12.52
C TYR A 332 -9.28 9.52 11.07
N ILE A 333 -10.20 10.31 10.53
CA ILE A 333 -10.06 10.94 9.19
C ILE A 333 -8.81 11.82 9.15
N LEU A 334 -8.55 12.63 10.18
CA LEU A 334 -7.35 13.46 10.24
C LEU A 334 -6.07 12.61 10.24
N THR A 335 -6.07 11.50 10.99
CA THR A 335 -4.97 10.54 11.00
C THR A 335 -4.77 9.91 9.62
N GLU A 336 -5.86 9.55 8.95
CA GLU A 336 -5.85 8.98 7.62
C GLU A 336 -5.30 9.96 6.59
N ILE A 337 -5.76 11.22 6.59
CA ILE A 337 -5.23 12.30 5.76
C ILE A 337 -3.72 12.47 6.00
N ALA A 338 -3.27 12.46 7.25
CA ALA A 338 -1.84 12.54 7.57
C ALA A 338 -1.06 11.36 6.95
N THR A 339 -1.57 10.14 7.06
CA THR A 339 -0.93 8.97 6.42
C THR A 339 -1.02 8.98 4.90
N LEU A 340 -2.07 9.56 4.32
CA LEU A 340 -2.19 9.76 2.88
C LEU A 340 -1.14 10.78 2.39
N ILE A 341 -0.91 11.87 3.12
CA ILE A 341 0.16 12.84 2.82
C ILE A 341 1.51 12.13 2.84
N LEU A 342 1.79 11.30 3.85
CA LEU A 342 3.00 10.47 3.88
C LEU A 342 3.07 9.50 2.67
N CYS A 343 1.94 8.90 2.29
CA CYS A 343 1.85 8.05 1.11
C CYS A 343 2.14 8.83 -0.19
N PHE A 344 1.78 10.12 -0.28
CA PHE A 344 2.15 10.96 -1.42
C PHE A 344 3.66 11.20 -1.53
N LEU A 345 4.39 11.22 -0.41
CA LEU A 345 5.86 11.28 -0.40
C LEU A 345 6.51 10.01 -1.00
N ALA A 346 5.82 8.87 -0.98
CA ALA A 346 6.31 7.66 -1.65
C ALA A 346 6.32 7.88 -3.18
N GLN A 347 7.46 7.71 -3.83
CA GLN A 347 7.57 8.01 -5.26
C GLN A 347 6.83 6.96 -6.11
N ARG A 348 5.88 7.46 -6.92
CA ARG A 348 5.05 6.71 -7.91
C ARG A 348 4.23 5.55 -7.32
N ASP A 349 3.03 5.40 -7.86
CA ASP A 349 2.04 4.44 -7.39
C ASP A 349 1.72 3.43 -8.48
N THR A 350 2.50 2.35 -8.53
CA THR A 350 2.39 1.32 -9.58
C THR A 350 1.02 0.64 -9.56
N TYR A 351 0.41 0.48 -8.39
CA TYR A 351 -0.83 -0.28 -8.22
C TYR A 351 -2.06 0.59 -7.94
N ARG A 352 -1.97 1.90 -8.17
CA ARG A 352 -3.06 2.88 -7.98
C ARG A 352 -3.63 2.92 -6.53
N ILE A 353 -2.84 2.53 -5.53
CA ILE A 353 -3.24 2.51 -4.12
C ILE A 353 -3.59 3.93 -3.60
N LYS A 354 -2.90 4.97 -4.07
CA LYS A 354 -3.18 6.36 -3.71
C LYS A 354 -4.51 6.83 -4.26
N VAL A 355 -4.82 6.46 -5.50
CA VAL A 355 -6.11 6.81 -6.13
C VAL A 355 -7.24 6.12 -5.39
N GLU A 356 -7.09 4.82 -5.07
CA GLU A 356 -8.04 4.07 -4.23
C GLU A 356 -8.25 4.77 -2.88
N ALA A 357 -7.16 5.14 -2.19
CA ALA A 357 -7.23 5.81 -0.89
C ALA A 357 -7.94 7.18 -0.94
N ILE A 358 -7.70 8.00 -1.96
CA ILE A 358 -8.38 9.29 -2.12
C ILE A 358 -9.89 9.08 -2.29
N ILE A 359 -10.30 8.12 -3.12
CA ILE A 359 -11.71 7.83 -3.35
C ILE A 359 -12.36 7.35 -2.05
N ILE A 360 -11.70 6.44 -1.33
CA ILE A 360 -12.19 5.91 -0.05
C ILE A 360 -12.36 7.04 0.98
N ILE A 361 -11.35 7.90 1.17
CA ILE A 361 -11.45 9.06 2.08
C ILE A 361 -12.60 9.98 1.69
N GLY A 362 -12.78 10.25 0.39
CA GLY A 362 -13.90 11.05 -0.12
C GLY A 362 -15.25 10.43 0.23
N CYS A 363 -15.42 9.13 -0.03
CA CYS A 363 -16.62 8.38 0.35
C CYS A 363 -16.83 8.37 1.88
N GLN A 364 -15.76 8.30 2.67
CA GLN A 364 -15.82 8.29 4.13
C GLN A 364 -16.31 9.63 4.68
N VAL A 365 -15.79 10.74 4.17
CA VAL A 365 -16.21 12.10 4.56
C VAL A 365 -17.69 12.32 4.21
N ILE A 366 -18.11 11.90 3.00
CA ILE A 366 -19.52 11.99 2.58
C ILE A 366 -20.40 11.13 3.48
N GLY A 367 -20.04 9.86 3.70
CA GLY A 367 -20.79 8.92 4.54
C GLY A 367 -20.92 9.40 5.99
N LEU A 368 -19.84 9.92 6.58
CA LEU A 368 -19.85 10.48 7.93
C LEU A 368 -20.73 11.73 8.02
N THR A 369 -20.65 12.61 7.03
CA THR A 369 -21.47 13.82 6.97
C THR A 369 -22.95 13.47 6.91
N LEU A 370 -23.33 12.51 6.05
CA LEU A 370 -24.71 12.02 5.95
C LEU A 370 -25.17 11.34 7.24
N TYR A 371 -24.31 10.56 7.89
CA TYR A 371 -24.60 9.95 9.19
C TYR A 371 -24.90 10.99 10.28
N VAL A 372 -24.06 12.02 10.40
CA VAL A 372 -24.24 13.08 11.40
C VAL A 372 -25.48 13.92 11.10
N ILE A 373 -25.71 14.30 9.84
CA ILE A 373 -26.92 15.05 9.44
C ILE A 373 -28.18 14.22 9.72
N GLY A 374 -28.21 12.95 9.33
CA GLY A 374 -29.34 12.05 9.55
C GLY A 374 -29.64 11.82 11.04
N GLY A 375 -28.61 11.76 11.89
CA GLY A 375 -28.77 11.62 13.33
C GLY A 375 -29.11 12.92 14.08
N ALA A 376 -28.75 14.08 13.52
CA ALA A 376 -28.96 15.39 14.15
C ALA A 376 -30.32 16.02 13.77
N VAL A 377 -30.83 15.76 12.58
CA VAL A 377 -32.07 16.36 12.08
C VAL A 377 -33.31 15.66 12.69
N PRO A 378 -34.15 16.36 13.49
CA PRO A 378 -35.25 15.73 14.22
C PRO A 378 -36.27 15.02 13.32
N ILE A 379 -36.63 15.63 12.19
CA ILE A 379 -37.59 15.05 11.24
C ILE A 379 -37.08 13.73 10.63
N TYR A 380 -35.78 13.63 10.41
CA TYR A 380 -35.17 12.40 9.93
C TYR A 380 -35.28 11.32 11.02
N LYS A 381 -34.93 11.67 12.25
CA LYS A 381 -34.99 10.76 13.41
C LYS A 381 -36.40 10.27 13.72
N SER A 382 -37.42 11.11 13.60
CA SER A 382 -38.80 10.76 13.97
C SER A 382 -39.58 10.01 12.88
N LEU A 383 -39.13 10.07 11.62
CA LEU A 383 -39.84 9.50 10.47
C LEU A 383 -38.92 8.74 9.52
N ALA A 384 -37.97 9.43 8.86
CA ALA A 384 -37.19 8.85 7.77
C ALA A 384 -36.31 7.67 8.23
N ASP A 385 -35.78 7.71 9.45
CA ASP A 385 -34.95 6.67 10.04
C ASP A 385 -35.67 5.31 10.17
N TYR A 386 -37.00 5.32 10.23
CA TYR A 386 -37.83 4.11 10.28
C TYR A 386 -38.09 3.49 8.90
N PHE A 387 -37.84 4.23 7.80
CA PHE A 387 -37.89 3.73 6.42
C PHE A 387 -36.49 3.38 5.90
N PHE A 388 -35.53 4.29 6.14
CA PHE A 388 -34.13 4.15 5.75
C PHE A 388 -33.25 4.68 6.87
N THR A 389 -32.70 3.75 7.65
CA THR A 389 -31.93 4.09 8.83
C THR A 389 -30.65 4.88 8.49
N TYR A 390 -30.35 5.97 9.20
CA TYR A 390 -29.09 6.73 8.95
C TYR A 390 -27.84 5.89 9.27
N ALA A 391 -27.95 4.84 10.10
CA ALA A 391 -26.86 3.88 10.32
C ALA A 391 -26.52 3.05 9.06
N PHE A 392 -27.31 3.11 8.00
CA PHE A 392 -26.93 2.50 6.72
C PHE A 392 -25.89 3.31 5.95
N PHE A 393 -25.68 4.60 6.23
CA PHE A 393 -24.60 5.37 5.61
C PHE A 393 -23.19 4.79 5.91
N PRO A 394 -22.82 4.50 7.18
CA PRO A 394 -21.56 3.83 7.47
C PRO A 394 -21.50 2.38 6.95
N VAL A 395 -22.63 1.65 6.88
CA VAL A 395 -22.68 0.31 6.26
C VAL A 395 -22.38 0.37 4.76
N LEU A 396 -23.00 1.31 4.04
CA LEU A 396 -22.74 1.54 2.62
C LEU A 396 -21.27 1.91 2.40
N TYR A 397 -20.71 2.78 3.25
CA TYR A 397 -19.29 3.09 3.22
C TYR A 397 -18.42 1.84 3.39
N ILE A 398 -18.68 1.00 4.39
CA ILE A 398 -17.93 -0.26 4.60
C ILE A 398 -17.96 -1.13 3.34
N MET A 399 -19.13 -1.25 2.70
CA MET A 399 -19.25 -2.03 1.46
C MET A 399 -18.41 -1.43 0.34
N VAL A 400 -18.41 -0.10 0.20
CA VAL A 400 -17.58 0.61 -0.80
C VAL A 400 -16.10 0.44 -0.50
N ASP A 401 -15.66 0.54 0.76
CA ASP A 401 -14.25 0.32 1.14
C ASP A 401 -13.80 -1.11 0.88
N VAL A 402 -14.61 -2.12 1.26
CA VAL A 402 -14.29 -3.53 0.93
C VAL A 402 -14.23 -3.74 -0.58
N PHE A 403 -15.16 -3.15 -1.33
CA PHE A 403 -15.20 -3.27 -2.78
C PHE A 403 -13.97 -2.63 -3.45
N ILE A 404 -13.65 -1.37 -3.12
CA ILE A 404 -12.52 -0.65 -3.72
C ILE A 404 -11.19 -1.20 -3.20
N GLY A 405 -11.09 -1.41 -1.89
CA GLY A 405 -9.86 -1.75 -1.18
C GLY A 405 -9.44 -3.22 -1.30
N VAL A 406 -10.37 -4.12 -1.61
CA VAL A 406 -10.10 -5.57 -1.68
C VAL A 406 -10.64 -6.20 -2.96
N THR A 407 -11.92 -6.02 -3.28
CA THR A 407 -12.55 -6.70 -4.42
C THR A 407 -11.97 -6.24 -5.76
N LEU A 408 -11.77 -4.94 -5.94
CA LEU A 408 -11.25 -4.37 -7.18
C LEU A 408 -9.80 -4.84 -7.47
N PRO A 409 -8.86 -4.87 -6.51
CA PRO A 409 -7.55 -5.52 -6.67
C PRO A 409 -7.63 -7.01 -7.04
N CYS A 410 -8.59 -7.75 -6.48
CA CYS A 410 -8.85 -9.15 -6.85
C CYS A 410 -9.30 -9.26 -8.32
N CYS A 411 -10.20 -8.38 -8.77
CA CYS A 411 -10.61 -8.29 -10.17
C CYS A 411 -9.44 -7.95 -11.10
N TYR A 412 -8.56 -7.02 -10.71
CA TYR A 412 -7.36 -6.70 -11.47
C TYR A 412 -6.41 -7.90 -11.58
N ALA A 413 -6.21 -8.65 -10.50
CA ALA A 413 -5.40 -9.86 -10.53
C ALA A 413 -5.94 -10.91 -11.51
N LEU A 414 -7.26 -11.16 -11.48
CA LEU A 414 -7.89 -12.09 -12.42
C LEU A 414 -7.84 -11.59 -13.86
N TYR A 415 -8.08 -10.29 -14.07
CA TYR A 415 -8.06 -9.69 -15.40
C TYR A 415 -6.66 -9.76 -16.03
N GLU A 416 -5.63 -9.41 -15.28
CA GLU A 416 -4.24 -9.45 -15.75
C GLU A 416 -3.84 -10.88 -16.14
N GLU A 417 -4.20 -11.89 -15.34
CA GLU A 417 -3.91 -13.28 -15.67
C GLU A 417 -4.68 -13.77 -16.91
N ILE A 418 -5.99 -13.52 -17.01
CA ILE A 418 -6.78 -13.92 -18.19
C ILE A 418 -6.23 -13.24 -19.44
N TYR A 419 -5.88 -11.96 -19.33
CA TYR A 419 -5.32 -11.19 -20.42
C TYR A 419 -3.94 -11.74 -20.84
N VAL A 420 -3.04 -11.98 -19.88
CA VAL A 420 -1.69 -12.50 -20.11
C VAL A 420 -1.75 -13.92 -20.65
N VAL A 421 -2.54 -14.83 -20.08
CA VAL A 421 -2.70 -16.21 -20.57
C VAL A 421 -3.22 -16.23 -22.00
N ARG A 422 -4.21 -15.40 -22.34
CA ARG A 422 -4.69 -15.30 -23.72
C ARG A 422 -3.60 -14.82 -24.67
N LYS A 423 -2.82 -13.81 -24.27
CA LYS A 423 -1.71 -13.28 -25.08
C LYS A 423 -0.56 -14.29 -25.20
N LEU A 424 -0.25 -15.03 -24.14
CA LEU A 424 0.77 -16.07 -24.13
C LEU A 424 0.34 -17.28 -24.94
N ASN A 425 -0.91 -17.74 -24.88
CA ASN A 425 -1.38 -18.86 -25.71
C ASN A 425 -1.38 -18.52 -27.20
N VAL A 426 -1.58 -17.25 -27.57
CA VAL A 426 -1.41 -16.80 -28.96
C VAL A 426 0.06 -16.82 -29.38
N ASN A 427 1.00 -16.56 -28.46
CA ASN A 427 2.43 -16.50 -28.76
C ASN A 427 3.21 -17.80 -28.48
N ASN A 428 2.70 -18.72 -27.67
CA ASN A 428 3.40 -19.95 -27.26
C ASN A 428 3.48 -20.99 -28.38
N ASN A 429 2.73 -20.81 -29.47
CA ASN A 429 2.97 -21.58 -30.68
C ASN A 429 4.24 -21.13 -31.44
N THR A 430 4.89 -20.01 -31.04
CA THR A 430 6.09 -19.49 -31.74
C THR A 430 7.12 -18.67 -30.92
N GLY A 431 6.98 -18.38 -29.61
CA GLY A 431 7.69 -17.21 -29.02
C GLY A 431 8.17 -17.18 -27.56
N SER A 432 8.18 -18.28 -26.79
CA SER A 432 8.66 -18.23 -25.39
C SER A 432 10.18 -18.02 -25.28
N GLU A 433 10.98 -18.76 -26.05
CA GLU A 433 12.45 -18.58 -26.09
C GLU A 433 12.84 -17.18 -26.59
N ASN A 434 12.07 -16.64 -27.53
CA ASN A 434 12.33 -15.31 -28.09
C ASN A 434 12.19 -14.19 -27.04
N ASN A 435 11.31 -14.32 -26.04
CA ASN A 435 11.12 -13.26 -25.04
C ASN A 435 12.33 -13.11 -24.09
N HIS A 436 12.96 -14.22 -23.70
CA HIS A 436 14.18 -14.17 -22.89
C HIS A 436 15.33 -13.53 -23.67
N SER A 437 15.48 -13.90 -24.94
CA SER A 437 16.45 -13.28 -25.85
C SER A 437 16.20 -11.77 -26.00
N VAL A 438 14.94 -11.33 -26.14
CA VAL A 438 14.61 -9.90 -26.24
C VAL A 438 14.92 -9.14 -24.95
N LEU A 439 14.59 -9.70 -23.78
CA LEU A 439 14.91 -9.09 -22.49
C LEU A 439 16.43 -8.99 -22.28
N GLU A 440 17.17 -10.03 -22.63
CA GLU A 440 18.63 -10.04 -22.54
C GLU A 440 19.27 -8.98 -23.46
N GLN A 441 18.84 -8.92 -24.73
CA GLN A 441 19.25 -7.86 -25.66
C GLN A 441 18.87 -6.46 -25.17
N PHE A 442 17.74 -6.33 -24.47
CA PHE A 442 17.30 -5.09 -23.86
C PHE A 442 18.22 -4.69 -22.69
N LEU A 443 18.63 -5.63 -21.84
CA LEU A 443 19.55 -5.42 -20.72
C LEU A 443 20.98 -5.13 -21.17
N ASN A 444 21.41 -5.65 -22.31
CA ASN A 444 22.73 -5.38 -22.89
C ASN A 444 22.93 -3.92 -23.32
N LYS A 445 21.83 -3.18 -23.52
CA LYS A 445 21.87 -1.75 -23.89
C LYS A 445 21.80 -0.87 -22.63
N LYS A 446 22.88 -0.16 -22.31
CA LYS A 446 23.01 0.68 -21.09
C LYS A 446 21.81 1.61 -20.82
N LYS A 447 21.34 2.35 -21.84
CA LYS A 447 20.17 3.25 -21.73
C LYS A 447 18.93 2.52 -21.21
N TYR A 448 18.66 1.33 -21.76
CA TYR A 448 17.47 0.56 -21.46
C TYR A 448 17.60 -0.23 -20.14
N PHE A 449 18.82 -0.67 -19.82
CA PHE A 449 19.14 -1.20 -18.50
C PHE A 449 18.83 -0.19 -17.39
N GLU A 450 19.30 1.07 -17.53
CA GLU A 450 19.04 2.11 -16.54
C GLU A 450 17.54 2.42 -16.41
N LEU A 451 16.81 2.41 -17.53
CA LEU A 451 15.36 2.60 -17.55
C LEU A 451 14.62 1.46 -16.83
N LEU A 452 14.99 0.20 -17.07
CA LEU A 452 14.40 -0.94 -16.37
C LEU A 452 14.77 -0.93 -14.89
N LEU A 453 16.02 -0.63 -14.55
CA LEU A 453 16.48 -0.52 -13.18
C LEU A 453 15.69 0.56 -12.42
N GLU A 454 15.45 1.72 -13.06
CA GLU A 454 14.64 2.78 -12.47
C GLU A 454 13.19 2.34 -12.27
N PHE A 455 12.61 1.61 -13.23
CA PHE A 455 11.27 1.04 -13.12
C PHE A 455 11.16 -0.04 -12.02
N ALA A 456 12.16 -0.90 -11.90
CA ALA A 456 12.25 -1.94 -10.88
C ALA A 456 12.36 -1.36 -9.46
N LYS A 457 13.12 -0.26 -9.30
CA LYS A 457 13.18 0.50 -8.03
C LYS A 457 11.82 1.00 -7.59
N ARG A 458 11.03 1.55 -8.53
CA ARG A 458 9.66 2.01 -8.27
C ARG A 458 8.69 0.86 -7.97
N SER A 459 9.01 -0.34 -8.44
CA SER A 459 8.22 -1.56 -8.21
C SER A 459 8.66 -2.33 -6.95
N TYR A 460 9.64 -1.81 -6.22
CA TYR A 460 10.21 -2.43 -5.01
C TYR A 460 10.80 -3.81 -5.27
N CYS A 461 11.45 -3.99 -6.43
CA CYS A 461 12.14 -5.22 -6.82
C CYS A 461 13.41 -4.97 -7.67
N PRO A 462 14.32 -4.06 -7.28
CA PRO A 462 15.54 -3.79 -8.05
C PRO A 462 16.58 -4.92 -8.00
N GLU A 463 16.48 -5.83 -7.04
CA GLU A 463 17.45 -6.89 -6.74
C GLU A 463 17.80 -7.73 -7.96
N SER A 464 16.82 -8.22 -8.72
CA SER A 464 17.07 -9.08 -9.88
C SER A 464 17.78 -8.34 -11.01
N VAL A 465 17.54 -7.03 -11.18
CA VAL A 465 18.24 -6.20 -12.19
C VAL A 465 19.70 -6.00 -11.80
N LEU A 466 19.94 -5.73 -10.52
CA LEU A 466 21.28 -5.48 -9.97
C LEU A 466 22.12 -6.77 -9.96
N ALA A 467 21.51 -7.89 -9.55
CA ALA A 467 22.14 -9.21 -9.56
C ALA A 467 22.55 -9.61 -10.98
N TYR A 468 21.66 -9.44 -11.97
CA TYR A 468 21.96 -9.72 -13.38
C TYR A 468 23.21 -8.96 -13.86
N ARG A 469 23.28 -7.65 -13.58
CA ARG A 469 24.43 -6.81 -13.94
C ARG A 469 25.72 -7.27 -13.27
N ASP A 470 25.65 -7.59 -11.99
CA ASP A 470 26.83 -8.01 -11.23
C ASP A 470 27.30 -9.40 -11.71
N ILE A 471 26.41 -10.32 -12.08
CA ILE A 471 26.77 -11.60 -12.71
C ILE A 471 27.46 -11.40 -14.07
N GLU A 472 26.96 -10.49 -14.91
CA GLU A 472 27.62 -10.12 -16.16
C GLU A 472 29.04 -9.56 -15.95
N GLN A 473 29.23 -8.80 -14.87
CA GLN A 473 30.55 -8.30 -14.49
C GLN A 473 31.46 -9.41 -13.94
N PHE A 474 30.91 -10.38 -13.19
CA PHE A 474 31.63 -11.57 -12.73
C PHE A 474 32.19 -12.37 -13.91
N LYS A 475 31.40 -12.58 -14.97
CA LYS A 475 31.83 -13.28 -16.19
C LYS A 475 33.03 -12.61 -16.86
N LYS A 476 33.07 -11.28 -16.83
CA LYS A 476 34.16 -10.45 -17.38
C LYS A 476 35.36 -10.32 -16.44
N THR A 477 35.23 -10.70 -15.18
CA THR A 477 36.29 -10.58 -14.18
C THR A 477 37.37 -11.64 -14.39
N GLY A 478 38.64 -11.24 -14.34
CA GLY A 478 39.79 -12.13 -14.47
C GLY A 478 39.86 -13.18 -13.34
N LYS A 479 40.51 -14.33 -13.63
CA LYS A 479 40.55 -15.51 -12.73
C LYS A 479 40.96 -15.17 -11.29
N ARG A 480 41.96 -14.30 -11.10
CA ARG A 480 42.50 -13.87 -9.79
C ARG A 480 41.43 -13.23 -8.89
N ASN A 481 40.58 -12.37 -9.46
CA ASN A 481 39.57 -11.61 -8.70
C ASN A 481 38.20 -12.29 -8.67
N ARG A 482 38.01 -13.35 -9.47
CA ARG A 482 36.70 -13.98 -9.68
C ARG A 482 36.15 -14.60 -8.41
N ASN A 483 36.97 -15.32 -7.63
CA ASN A 483 36.52 -15.90 -6.36
C ASN A 483 35.93 -14.82 -5.45
N ARG A 484 36.69 -13.74 -5.23
CA ARG A 484 36.27 -12.60 -4.42
C ARG A 484 34.97 -11.97 -4.90
N TYR A 485 34.85 -11.75 -6.21
CA TYR A 485 33.65 -11.16 -6.80
C TYR A 485 32.43 -12.10 -6.67
N GLY A 486 32.65 -13.42 -6.77
CA GLY A 486 31.61 -14.43 -6.50
C GLY A 486 31.14 -14.41 -5.04
N GLN A 487 32.05 -14.27 -4.07
CA GLN A 487 31.68 -14.12 -2.66
C GLN A 487 30.85 -12.84 -2.44
N TYR A 488 31.16 -11.75 -3.15
CA TYR A 488 30.36 -10.53 -3.12
C TYR A 488 28.92 -10.77 -3.61
N ILE A 489 28.74 -11.48 -4.73
CA ILE A 489 27.41 -11.83 -5.26
C ILE A 489 26.63 -12.65 -4.22
N LEU A 490 27.25 -13.70 -3.65
CA LEU A 490 26.59 -14.54 -2.64
C LEU A 490 26.14 -13.74 -1.41
N LYS A 491 27.04 -12.92 -0.85
CA LYS A 491 26.75 -12.10 0.35
C LYS A 491 25.72 -11.01 0.09
N THR A 492 25.64 -10.48 -1.13
CA THR A 492 24.76 -9.36 -1.47
C THR A 492 23.34 -9.80 -1.85
N TYR A 493 23.21 -10.97 -2.49
CA TYR A 493 21.95 -11.40 -3.11
C TYR A 493 21.43 -12.77 -2.63
N CYS A 494 22.30 -13.70 -2.26
CA CYS A 494 21.91 -15.10 -2.06
C CYS A 494 21.76 -15.50 -0.59
N LEU A 495 22.59 -14.94 0.29
CA LEU A 495 22.59 -15.31 1.70
C LEU A 495 21.37 -14.71 2.46
N PRO A 496 20.90 -15.39 3.52
CA PRO A 496 19.81 -14.88 4.34
C PRO A 496 20.19 -13.55 5.00
N ASN A 497 19.25 -12.60 5.03
CA ASN A 497 19.45 -11.23 5.51
C ASN A 497 20.41 -10.37 4.66
N SER A 498 20.75 -10.83 3.46
CA SER A 498 21.52 -10.01 2.52
C SER A 498 20.75 -8.73 2.14
N PRO A 499 21.46 -7.63 1.86
CA PRO A 499 20.84 -6.31 1.66
C PRO A 499 19.91 -6.28 0.44
N ALA A 500 20.20 -7.07 -0.59
CA ALA A 500 19.42 -7.22 -1.81
C ALA A 500 19.01 -8.69 -2.02
N GLN A 501 18.59 -9.36 -0.93
CA GLN A 501 18.21 -10.77 -0.96
C GLN A 501 17.19 -11.07 -2.06
N LEU A 502 17.53 -12.00 -2.95
CA LEU A 502 16.68 -12.50 -4.01
C LEU A 502 15.64 -13.49 -3.46
N ASN A 503 14.49 -13.57 -4.12
CA ASN A 503 13.46 -14.57 -3.85
C ASN A 503 13.80 -15.89 -4.55
N LEU A 504 14.76 -16.64 -4.00
CA LEU A 504 15.30 -17.85 -4.62
C LEU A 504 14.35 -19.06 -4.48
N SER A 505 14.34 -19.91 -5.51
CA SER A 505 13.70 -21.24 -5.43
C SER A 505 14.50 -22.20 -4.53
N SER A 506 13.86 -23.29 -4.09
CA SER A 506 14.54 -24.32 -3.28
C SER A 506 15.79 -24.88 -3.96
N ASN A 507 15.70 -25.15 -5.26
CA ASN A 507 16.79 -25.73 -6.04
C ASN A 507 18.00 -24.79 -6.10
N ILE A 508 17.77 -23.49 -6.30
CA ILE A 508 18.86 -22.51 -6.31
C ILE A 508 19.42 -22.31 -4.90
N THR A 509 18.59 -22.41 -3.86
CA THR A 509 19.05 -22.32 -2.47
C THR A 509 20.02 -23.45 -2.11
N GLU A 510 19.83 -24.64 -2.68
CA GLU A 510 20.78 -25.75 -2.55
C GLU A 510 22.07 -25.46 -3.30
N GLN A 511 21.99 -24.98 -4.55
CA GLN A 511 23.17 -24.56 -5.34
C GLN A 511 23.97 -23.44 -4.66
N VAL A 512 23.32 -22.53 -3.94
CA VAL A 512 23.99 -21.48 -3.17
C VAL A 512 24.95 -22.06 -2.12
N LYS A 513 24.62 -23.21 -1.51
CA LYS A 513 25.53 -23.88 -0.57
C LYS A 513 26.76 -24.42 -1.30
N GLU A 514 26.55 -25.07 -2.44
CA GLU A 514 27.63 -25.59 -3.29
C GLU A 514 28.54 -24.47 -3.80
N TRP A 515 27.98 -23.34 -4.25
CA TRP A 515 28.74 -22.16 -4.64
C TRP A 515 29.54 -21.57 -3.48
N THR A 516 28.94 -21.52 -2.28
CA THR A 516 29.62 -21.04 -1.08
C THR A 516 30.83 -21.91 -0.76
N GLU A 517 30.65 -23.23 -0.71
CA GLU A 517 31.74 -24.19 -0.47
C GLU A 517 32.83 -24.11 -1.55
N SER A 518 32.43 -23.93 -2.81
CA SER A 518 33.36 -23.84 -3.94
C SER A 518 34.18 -22.55 -3.91
N LEU A 519 33.61 -21.46 -3.42
CA LEU A 519 34.29 -20.17 -3.25
C LEU A 519 35.10 -20.09 -1.95
N GLU A 520 34.80 -20.92 -0.95
CA GLU A 520 35.56 -21.02 0.31
C GLU A 520 36.77 -21.99 0.23
N LYS A 521 36.74 -22.97 -0.68
CA LYS A 521 37.89 -23.85 -0.93
C LYS A 521 39.12 -23.03 -1.38
N LYS A 522 40.30 -23.40 -0.86
CA LYS A 522 41.58 -22.66 -1.03
C LYS A 522 41.95 -22.43 -2.51
N SER A 523 42.76 -21.39 -2.70
CA SER A 523 43.15 -20.64 -3.91
C SER A 523 43.40 -21.36 -5.23
N ASP A 524 43.58 -22.67 -5.24
CA ASP A 524 44.09 -23.39 -6.41
C ASP A 524 42.97 -23.86 -7.35
N VAL A 525 41.71 -23.83 -6.89
CA VAL A 525 40.56 -24.18 -7.73
C VAL A 525 40.14 -22.97 -8.58
N VAL A 526 40.28 -23.11 -9.91
CA VAL A 526 39.85 -22.09 -10.86
C VAL A 526 38.33 -21.98 -10.83
N VAL A 527 37.81 -20.84 -10.39
CA VAL A 527 36.38 -20.55 -10.41
C VAL A 527 35.90 -20.38 -11.86
N GLU A 528 34.91 -21.17 -12.25
CA GLU A 528 34.36 -21.15 -13.60
C GLU A 528 33.54 -19.87 -13.87
N THR A 529 33.49 -19.42 -15.12
CA THR A 529 32.75 -18.20 -15.53
C THR A 529 31.23 -18.37 -15.45
N ASN A 530 30.76 -19.59 -15.64
CA ASN A 530 29.37 -20.03 -15.68
C ASN A 530 28.82 -20.41 -14.29
N LEU A 531 29.57 -20.18 -13.21
CA LEU A 531 29.17 -20.55 -11.85
C LEU A 531 27.74 -20.06 -11.49
N PHE A 532 27.36 -18.87 -11.98
CA PHE A 532 26.08 -18.22 -11.66
C PHE A 532 25.07 -18.24 -12.81
N ASP A 533 25.21 -19.10 -13.83
CA ASP A 533 24.29 -19.11 -14.98
C ASP A 533 22.85 -19.45 -14.59
N SER A 534 22.65 -20.39 -13.66
CA SER A 534 21.31 -20.71 -13.15
C SER A 534 20.70 -19.55 -12.35
N LEU A 535 21.51 -18.81 -11.59
CA LEU A 535 21.09 -17.61 -10.87
C LEU A 535 20.72 -16.49 -11.84
N GLN A 536 21.47 -16.32 -12.93
CA GLN A 536 21.18 -15.36 -13.99
C GLN A 536 19.85 -15.67 -14.67
N GLN A 537 19.62 -16.93 -15.02
CA GLN A 537 18.36 -17.39 -15.62
C GLN A 537 17.18 -17.10 -14.69
N HIS A 538 17.34 -17.38 -13.38
CA HIS A 538 16.35 -17.04 -12.37
C HIS A 538 16.05 -15.54 -12.30
N CYS A 539 17.10 -14.70 -12.34
CA CYS A 539 16.93 -13.25 -12.40
C CYS A 539 16.13 -12.82 -13.65
N LEU A 540 16.40 -13.39 -14.83
CA LEU A 540 15.67 -13.07 -16.06
C LEU A 540 14.18 -13.47 -15.96
N ILE A 541 13.88 -14.60 -15.34
CA ILE A 541 12.49 -15.04 -15.09
C ILE A 541 11.79 -14.02 -14.19
N ASP A 542 12.40 -13.66 -13.05
CA ASP A 542 11.84 -12.66 -12.12
C ASP A 542 11.66 -11.29 -12.78
N LEU A 543 12.57 -10.91 -13.68
CA LEU A 543 12.50 -9.64 -14.40
C LEU A 543 11.41 -9.59 -15.48
N THR A 544 10.90 -10.73 -15.94
CA THR A 544 9.91 -10.77 -17.02
C THR A 544 8.65 -9.98 -16.68
N ASP A 545 8.14 -10.12 -15.45
CA ASP A 545 6.98 -9.39 -14.94
C ASP A 545 7.23 -7.86 -14.90
N VAL A 546 8.40 -7.46 -14.39
CA VAL A 546 8.81 -6.05 -14.32
C VAL A 546 8.95 -5.45 -15.73
N PHE A 547 9.54 -6.21 -16.64
CA PHE A 547 9.76 -5.80 -18.02
C PHE A 547 8.45 -5.66 -18.81
N GLU A 548 7.52 -6.61 -18.68
CA GLU A 548 6.20 -6.49 -19.29
C GLU A 548 5.49 -5.24 -18.79
N ARG A 549 5.41 -5.01 -17.46
CA ARG A 549 4.80 -3.78 -16.91
C ARG A 549 5.47 -2.50 -17.44
N LEU A 550 6.78 -2.51 -17.66
CA LEU A 550 7.47 -1.40 -18.30
C LEU A 550 7.02 -1.21 -19.76
N LYS A 551 6.92 -2.28 -20.57
CA LYS A 551 6.38 -2.24 -21.94
C LYS A 551 4.94 -1.73 -22.01
N TRP A 552 4.14 -2.05 -21.00
CA TRP A 552 2.77 -1.56 -20.87
C TRP A 552 2.71 -0.06 -20.56
N SER A 553 3.55 0.40 -19.65
CA SER A 553 3.56 1.79 -19.20
C SER A 553 4.30 2.75 -20.13
N ASN A 554 5.29 2.27 -20.90
CA ASN A 554 6.14 3.10 -21.74
C ASN A 554 6.03 2.71 -23.23
N LYS A 555 5.54 3.64 -24.06
CA LYS A 555 5.36 3.45 -25.50
C LYS A 555 6.69 3.27 -26.24
N GLU A 556 7.73 4.02 -25.88
CA GLU A 556 9.08 3.91 -26.49
C GLU A 556 9.65 2.51 -26.28
N VAL A 557 9.58 2.00 -25.04
CA VAL A 557 10.06 0.65 -24.71
C VAL A 557 9.33 -0.40 -25.54
N ARG A 558 8.01 -0.23 -25.73
CA ARG A 558 7.21 -1.15 -26.54
C ARG A 558 7.64 -1.18 -28.01
N GLU A 559 8.01 -0.04 -28.57
CA GLU A 559 8.49 0.08 -29.95
C GLU A 559 9.87 -0.57 -30.11
N VAL A 560 10.81 -0.28 -29.20
CA VAL A 560 12.13 -0.91 -29.17
C VAL A 560 12.04 -2.43 -29.05
N CYS A 561 11.14 -2.95 -28.21
CA CYS A 561 10.94 -4.40 -28.08
C CYS A 561 10.43 -5.03 -29.38
N ARG A 562 9.60 -4.32 -30.16
CA ARG A 562 9.12 -4.80 -31.46
C ARG A 562 10.21 -4.82 -32.52
N GLU A 563 11.20 -3.92 -32.42
CA GLU A 563 12.36 -3.92 -33.31
C GLU A 563 13.32 -5.06 -32.97
N LEU A 564 13.64 -5.23 -31.68
CA LEU A 564 14.49 -6.34 -31.22
C LEU A 564 13.88 -7.70 -31.59
N SER A 565 12.56 -7.86 -31.46
CA SER A 565 11.88 -9.10 -31.82
C SER A 565 11.86 -9.40 -33.33
N LYS A 566 12.23 -8.46 -34.21
CA LYS A 566 12.38 -8.72 -35.65
C LYS A 566 13.76 -9.27 -35.99
N HIS A 567 14.73 -9.12 -35.09
CA HIS A 567 16.11 -9.58 -35.27
C HIS A 567 16.36 -10.94 -34.61
N CYS A 568 15.45 -11.39 -33.74
CA CYS A 568 15.34 -12.78 -33.29
C CYS A 568 14.47 -13.56 -34.26
#